data_AF-A0ABD7TDV0-F1
#
_entry.id   AF-A0ABD7TDV0-F1
#
_cell.length_a   1.000
_cell.length_b   1.000
_cell.length_c   1.000
_cell.angle_alpha   90.00
_cell.angle_beta   90.00
_cell.angle_gamma   90.00
#
_symmetry.space_group_name_H-M   'P 1'
#
loop_
_entity.id
_entity.type
_entity.pdbx_description
1 polymer ?
#
loop_
_entity_poly.entity_id
_entity_poly.type
_entity_poly.pdbx_seq_one_letter_code
_entity_poly.pdbx_strand_id
1 'polypeptide(L)'
;MLIYRKWAALLGLVLAVIAGIAQADNRPEVAEKVLAYAGEGGVKVWTLRIGTRSDNQALVQVEGVDHDWNMKIQKMAVEKTGKDTRYSTTVDGQKFVVLVLRQGWGELYLPGEAQALNVGYDEFLSSQGNAQAFLTDYLQAN
;
A
#
# COMPACT_ATOMS: atom_id res chain seq x y z
N MET A 1 69.48 -34.86 10.27
CA MET A 1 68.40 -33.91 10.63
C MET A 1 68.05 -33.13 9.36
N LEU A 2 67.15 -33.62 8.49
CA LEU A 2 65.69 -33.38 8.48
C LEU A 2 65.35 -31.88 8.56
N ILE A 3 64.65 -31.22 7.62
CA ILE A 3 64.26 -31.48 6.23
C ILE A 3 63.73 -30.12 5.72
N TYR A 4 64.04 -29.79 4.47
CA TYR A 4 63.50 -28.64 3.73
C TYR A 4 62.00 -28.82 3.42
N ARG A 5 61.32 -27.68 3.23
CA ARG A 5 60.23 -27.45 2.25
C ARG A 5 58.82 -27.99 2.55
N LYS A 6 57.87 -27.10 2.22
CA LYS A 6 56.42 -27.29 1.95
C LYS A 6 55.47 -27.22 3.14
N TRP A 7 55.02 -26.00 3.44
CA TRP A 7 53.64 -25.77 3.88
C TRP A 7 53.07 -24.55 3.16
N ALA A 8 52.84 -24.72 1.87
CA ALA A 8 51.77 -24.02 1.18
C ALA A 8 50.48 -24.84 1.39
N ALA A 9 49.35 -24.15 1.49
CA ALA A 9 47.98 -24.66 1.59
C ALA A 9 47.44 -24.93 3.00
N LEU A 10 47.01 -23.85 3.64
CA LEU A 10 45.67 -23.74 4.24
C LEU A 10 45.15 -22.36 3.78
N LEU A 11 44.54 -22.23 2.59
CA LEU A 11 43.09 -22.43 2.39
C LEU A 11 42.35 -21.91 3.63
N GLY A 12 41.91 -20.66 3.66
CA GLY A 12 40.96 -20.09 2.72
C GLY A 12 39.61 -20.00 3.42
N LEU A 13 38.93 -18.87 3.29
CA LEU A 13 37.54 -18.64 3.70
C LEU A 13 37.31 -18.31 5.20
N VAL A 14 37.65 -17.09 5.62
CA VAL A 14 36.83 -16.37 6.61
C VAL A 14 36.49 -14.99 6.04
N LEU A 15 35.86 -15.01 4.87
CA LEU A 15 35.23 -13.88 4.20
C LEU A 15 33.83 -14.38 3.81
N ALA A 16 32.87 -14.34 4.74
CA ALA A 16 31.44 -14.48 4.43
C ALA A 16 30.47 -14.35 5.64
N VAL A 17 30.92 -14.08 6.87
CA VAL A 17 29.97 -13.79 7.97
C VAL A 17 29.60 -12.30 7.96
N ILE A 18 29.08 -11.82 6.82
CA ILE A 18 28.38 -10.52 6.72
C ILE A 18 27.02 -10.69 5.98
N ALA A 19 26.76 -11.84 5.35
CA ALA A 19 25.48 -12.08 4.69
C ALA A 19 24.48 -12.67 5.70
N GLY A 20 23.71 -11.83 6.40
CA GLY A 20 22.63 -12.35 7.23
C GLY A 20 21.99 -11.42 8.25
N ILE A 21 22.37 -10.14 8.33
CA ILE A 21 21.39 -9.16 8.79
C ILE A 21 20.36 -9.04 7.67
N ALA A 22 19.37 -9.93 7.68
CA ALA A 22 18.07 -9.57 7.15
C ALA A 22 17.76 -8.23 7.82
N GLN A 23 17.84 -7.14 7.05
CA GLN A 23 17.20 -5.92 7.47
C GLN A 23 15.75 -6.36 7.65
N ALA A 24 15.33 -6.49 8.91
CA ALA A 24 13.95 -6.32 9.23
C ALA A 24 13.68 -4.88 8.79
N ASP A 25 13.40 -4.71 7.49
CA ASP A 25 12.88 -3.48 6.96
C ASP A 25 11.76 -3.11 7.91
N ASN A 26 11.80 -1.89 8.42
CA ASN A 26 10.80 -1.33 9.32
C ASN A 26 9.48 -1.26 8.55
N ARG A 27 8.87 -2.43 8.33
CA ARG A 27 7.69 -2.62 7.53
C ARG A 27 6.57 -1.92 8.29
N PRO A 28 5.90 -0.93 7.67
CA PRO A 28 4.88 -0.18 8.35
C PRO A 28 3.79 -1.11 8.90
N GLU A 29 3.34 -0.84 10.12
CA GLU A 29 2.14 -1.48 10.65
C GLU A 29 0.96 -1.16 9.72
N VAL A 30 0.05 -2.12 9.51
CA VAL A 30 -1.17 -1.92 8.72
C VAL A 30 -2.39 -2.42 9.48
N ALA A 31 -3.60 -2.04 9.05
CA ALA A 31 -4.80 -2.71 9.54
C ALA A 31 -4.80 -4.20 9.17
N GLU A 32 -5.52 -5.00 9.96
CA GLU A 32 -5.66 -6.45 9.73
C GLU A 32 -6.40 -6.77 8.43
N LYS A 33 -7.34 -5.91 8.03
CA LYS A 33 -8.22 -6.13 6.87
C LYS A 33 -8.15 -4.95 5.91
N VAL A 34 -8.20 -5.27 4.63
CA VAL A 34 -8.47 -4.31 3.56
C VAL A 34 -9.98 -4.09 3.52
N LEU A 35 -10.41 -2.85 3.32
CA LEU A 35 -11.81 -2.52 3.04
C LEU A 35 -11.94 -2.20 1.57
N ALA A 36 -12.92 -2.83 0.92
CA ALA A 36 -13.17 -2.68 -0.49
C ALA A 36 -14.56 -2.10 -0.74
N TYR A 37 -14.63 -1.29 -1.79
CA TYR A 37 -15.85 -0.64 -2.25
C TYR A 37 -16.01 -0.90 -3.75
N ALA A 38 -17.23 -1.16 -4.20
CA ALA A 38 -17.54 -1.43 -5.59
C ALA A 38 -18.48 -0.36 -6.15
N GLY A 39 -18.23 0.05 -7.39
CA GLY A 39 -19.06 0.98 -8.15
C GLY A 39 -19.59 0.37 -9.44
N GLU A 40 -20.31 1.18 -10.21
CA GLU A 40 -20.78 0.79 -11.54
C GLU A 40 -19.59 0.52 -12.50
N GLY A 41 -19.84 -0.22 -13.58
CA GLY A 41 -18.82 -0.47 -14.61
C GLY A 41 -17.64 -1.34 -14.17
N GLY A 42 -17.70 -1.97 -12.99
CA GLY A 42 -16.61 -2.80 -12.46
C GLY A 42 -15.56 -2.03 -11.66
N VAL A 43 -15.83 -0.76 -11.35
CA VAL A 43 -14.98 0.09 -10.52
C VAL A 43 -14.83 -0.52 -9.12
N LYS A 44 -13.60 -0.56 -8.62
CA LYS A 44 -13.30 -0.99 -7.25
C LYS A 44 -12.35 -0.01 -6.58
N VAL A 45 -12.54 0.20 -5.29
CA VAL A 45 -11.64 0.99 -4.45
C VAL A 45 -11.26 0.16 -3.24
N TRP A 46 -9.97 -0.08 -3.08
CA TRP A 46 -9.41 -0.81 -1.94
C TRP A 46 -8.72 0.19 -1.01
N THR A 47 -8.94 0.05 0.29
CA THR A 47 -8.33 0.90 1.31
C THR A 47 -7.70 0.08 2.41
N LEU A 48 -6.50 0.46 2.83
CA LEU A 48 -5.76 -0.19 3.92
C LEU A 48 -5.08 0.86 4.79
N ARG A 49 -5.43 0.95 6.08
CA ARG A 49 -4.68 1.81 7.03
C ARG A 49 -3.21 1.40 7.03
N ILE A 50 -2.33 2.38 6.95
CA ILE A 50 -0.88 2.23 7.12
C ILE A 50 -0.39 3.14 8.23
N GLY A 51 0.56 2.67 9.03
CA GLY A 51 0.99 3.33 10.26
C GLY A 51 -0.01 3.12 11.40
N THR A 52 0.24 3.81 12.51
CA THR A 52 -0.54 3.72 13.74
C THR A 52 -1.95 4.33 13.60
N ARG A 53 -2.79 4.09 14.62
CA ARG A 53 -4.03 4.82 14.93
C ARG A 53 -4.02 6.31 14.53
N SER A 54 -3.01 6.98 15.06
CA SER A 54 -2.87 8.44 15.09
C SER A 54 -2.30 9.04 13.83
N ASP A 55 -1.64 8.23 12.98
CA ASP A 55 -0.97 8.73 11.78
C ASP A 55 -1.99 9.17 10.73
N ASN A 56 -3.22 8.63 10.79
CA ASN A 56 -4.31 8.97 9.88
C ASN A 56 -3.90 8.82 8.40
N GLN A 57 -3.24 7.71 8.07
CA GLN A 57 -2.81 7.37 6.72
C GLN A 57 -3.44 6.07 6.25
N ALA A 58 -3.69 5.99 4.95
CA ALA A 58 -4.13 4.77 4.30
C ALA A 58 -3.53 4.65 2.90
N LEU A 59 -3.32 3.42 2.48
CA LEU A 59 -3.09 3.08 1.09
C LEU A 59 -4.46 2.94 0.41
N VAL A 60 -4.59 3.51 -0.79
CA VAL A 60 -5.81 3.46 -1.60
C VAL A 60 -5.45 3.03 -3.01
N GLN A 61 -6.14 2.03 -3.53
CA GLN A 61 -6.03 1.57 -4.91
C GLN A 61 -7.36 1.71 -5.61
N VAL A 62 -7.34 2.22 -6.83
CA VAL A 62 -8.52 2.31 -7.70
C VAL A 62 -8.34 1.33 -8.85
N GLU A 63 -9.34 0.51 -9.14
CA GLU A 63 -9.33 -0.46 -10.23
C GLU A 63 -10.59 -0.34 -11.09
N GLY A 64 -10.49 -0.81 -12.33
CA GLY A 64 -11.63 -0.86 -13.25
C GLY A 64 -12.04 0.52 -13.81
N VAL A 65 -11.11 1.47 -13.82
CA VAL A 65 -11.31 2.83 -14.37
C VAL A 65 -10.47 3.01 -15.63
N ASP A 66 -10.99 3.74 -16.61
CA ASP A 66 -10.22 4.24 -17.75
C ASP A 66 -9.53 5.56 -17.35
N HIS A 67 -8.52 5.44 -16.50
CA HIS A 67 -7.78 6.58 -15.95
C HIS A 67 -6.36 6.17 -15.58
N ASP A 68 -5.42 7.11 -15.57
CA ASP A 68 -4.01 6.89 -15.19
C ASP A 68 -3.83 6.33 -13.77
N TRP A 69 -4.87 6.34 -12.96
CA TRP A 69 -4.86 5.86 -11.57
C TRP A 69 -5.32 4.41 -11.45
N ASN A 70 -5.75 3.79 -12.55
CA ASN A 70 -6.12 2.38 -12.57
C ASN A 70 -4.95 1.53 -12.08
N MET A 71 -5.24 0.62 -11.15
CA MET A 71 -4.32 -0.27 -10.46
C MET A 71 -3.23 0.40 -9.60
N LYS A 72 -3.16 1.74 -9.53
CA LYS A 72 -2.13 2.44 -8.75
C LYS A 72 -2.50 2.46 -7.27
N ILE A 73 -1.56 2.00 -6.42
CA ILE A 73 -1.67 2.11 -4.97
C ILE A 73 -1.02 3.42 -4.51
N GLN A 74 -1.79 4.30 -3.89
CA GLN A 74 -1.34 5.61 -3.44
C GLN A 74 -1.53 5.74 -1.93
N LYS A 75 -0.55 6.36 -1.26
CA LYS A 75 -0.68 6.73 0.15
C LYS A 75 -1.46 8.03 0.27
N MET A 76 -2.48 8.04 1.11
CA MET A 76 -3.42 9.13 1.30
C MET A 76 -3.54 9.51 2.78
N ALA A 77 -3.78 10.80 3.04
CA ALA A 77 -4.20 11.30 4.33
C ALA A 77 -5.69 11.01 4.55
N VAL A 78 -6.05 10.60 5.76
CA VAL A 78 -7.40 10.21 6.17
C VAL A 78 -7.95 11.23 7.16
N GLU A 79 -9.10 11.81 6.86
CA GLU A 79 -9.79 12.75 7.74
C GLU A 79 -11.15 12.16 8.12
N LYS A 80 -11.37 11.90 9.41
CA LYS A 80 -12.64 11.39 9.92
C LYS A 80 -13.44 12.52 10.55
N THR A 81 -14.64 12.76 10.04
CA THR A 81 -15.60 13.71 10.60
C THR A 81 -16.78 12.96 11.22
N GLY A 82 -17.68 13.68 11.90
CA GLY A 82 -18.94 13.08 12.37
C GLY A 82 -19.89 12.66 11.24
N LYS A 83 -19.61 13.03 9.98
CA LYS A 83 -20.48 12.79 8.82
C LYS A 83 -19.87 11.82 7.80
N ASP A 84 -18.56 11.90 7.60
CA ASP A 84 -17.85 11.21 6.52
C ASP A 84 -16.39 10.89 6.88
N THR A 85 -15.77 10.01 6.11
CA THR A 85 -14.32 9.79 6.09
C THR A 85 -13.79 10.19 4.72
N ARG A 86 -12.74 11.02 4.69
CA ARG A 86 -12.17 11.57 3.45
C ARG A 86 -10.74 11.10 3.28
N TYR A 87 -10.42 10.64 2.08
CA TYR A 87 -9.06 10.25 1.69
C TYR A 87 -8.57 11.27 0.68
N SER A 88 -7.39 11.82 0.94
CA SER A 88 -6.84 12.89 0.11
C SER A 88 -5.36 12.69 -0.15
N THR A 89 -4.93 13.17 -1.31
CA THR A 89 -3.53 13.24 -1.73
C THR A 89 -3.24 14.62 -2.28
N THR A 90 -2.02 14.82 -2.78
CA THR A 90 -1.64 16.05 -3.49
C THR A 90 -1.63 15.79 -4.99
N VAL A 91 -2.34 16.63 -5.74
CA VAL A 91 -2.32 16.66 -7.21
C VAL A 91 -1.95 18.09 -7.61
N ASP A 92 -0.92 18.25 -8.45
CA ASP A 92 -0.40 19.56 -8.88
C ASP A 92 -0.09 20.52 -7.72
N GLY A 93 0.41 19.98 -6.60
CA GLY A 93 0.74 20.76 -5.41
C GLY A 93 -0.45 21.18 -4.54
N GLN A 94 -1.67 20.78 -4.90
CA GLN A 94 -2.89 21.10 -4.15
C GLN A 94 -3.52 19.85 -3.52
N LYS A 95 -4.16 20.02 -2.35
CA LYS A 95 -4.94 18.94 -1.71
C LYS A 95 -6.09 18.54 -2.64
N PHE A 96 -6.15 17.28 -3.00
CA PHE A 96 -7.20 16.68 -3.79
C PHE A 96 -7.87 15.56 -2.99
N VAL A 97 -9.18 15.65 -2.81
CA VAL A 97 -9.98 14.63 -2.11
C VAL A 97 -10.38 13.57 -3.13
N VAL A 98 -9.91 12.34 -2.92
CA VAL A 98 -10.11 11.23 -3.84
C VAL A 98 -11.34 10.42 -3.49
N LEU A 99 -11.52 10.11 -2.21
CA LEU A 99 -12.60 9.23 -1.75
C LEU A 99 -13.31 9.86 -0.57
N VAL A 100 -14.63 9.96 -0.65
CA VAL A 100 -15.49 10.38 0.47
C VAL A 100 -16.42 9.22 0.80
N LEU A 101 -16.29 8.67 2.00
CA LEU A 101 -17.09 7.56 2.48
C LEU A 101 -18.08 8.02 3.54
N ARG A 102 -19.33 7.58 3.41
CA ARG A 102 -20.43 7.79 4.34
C ARG A 102 -21.03 6.43 4.71
N GLN A 103 -22.03 6.40 5.59
CA GLN A 103 -22.66 5.15 6.00
C GLN A 103 -23.28 4.42 4.79
N GLY A 104 -22.61 3.36 4.32
CA GLY A 104 -23.07 2.45 3.27
C GLY A 104 -22.73 2.86 1.83
N TRP A 105 -22.25 4.08 1.59
CA TRP A 105 -21.96 4.58 0.24
C TRP A 105 -20.82 5.60 0.25
N GLY A 106 -20.29 5.93 -0.93
CA GLY A 106 -19.25 6.92 -1.09
C GLY A 106 -19.11 7.41 -2.53
N GLU A 107 -18.26 8.42 -2.68
CA GLU A 107 -17.97 9.10 -3.93
C GLU A 107 -16.46 9.02 -4.19
N LEU A 108 -16.09 8.52 -5.36
CA LEU A 108 -14.74 8.49 -5.88
C LEU A 108 -14.58 9.65 -6.90
N TYR A 109 -13.59 10.49 -6.65
CA TYR A 109 -13.20 11.59 -7.52
C TYR A 109 -11.84 11.27 -8.14
N LEU A 110 -11.77 11.39 -9.46
CA LEU A 110 -10.52 11.23 -10.22
C LEU A 110 -10.08 12.61 -10.74
N PRO A 111 -8.78 12.95 -10.69
CA PRO A 111 -8.31 14.21 -11.23
C PRO A 111 -8.64 14.39 -12.71
N GLY A 112 -9.09 15.57 -13.11
CA GLY A 112 -9.48 15.84 -14.50
C GLY A 112 -10.86 15.32 -14.90
N GLU A 113 -11.48 14.45 -14.11
CA GLU A 113 -12.84 13.97 -14.35
C GLU A 113 -13.89 14.92 -13.76
N ALA A 114 -14.95 15.18 -14.52
CA ALA A 114 -16.01 16.10 -14.12
C ALA A 114 -17.05 15.47 -13.18
N GLN A 115 -17.22 14.15 -13.22
CA GLN A 115 -18.22 13.42 -12.46
C GLN A 115 -17.57 12.48 -11.46
N ALA A 116 -18.15 12.44 -10.26
CA ALA A 116 -17.77 11.45 -9.26
C ALA A 116 -18.41 10.10 -9.59
N LEU A 117 -17.71 9.02 -9.25
CA LEU A 117 -18.21 7.66 -9.36
C LEU A 117 -18.78 7.23 -8.01
N ASN A 118 -19.99 6.69 -8.01
CA ASN A 118 -20.60 6.14 -6.80
C ASN A 118 -19.99 4.79 -6.48
N VAL A 119 -19.61 4.60 -5.22
CA VAL A 119 -19.10 3.32 -4.70
C VAL A 119 -19.84 2.94 -3.42
N GLY A 120 -20.09 1.65 -3.22
CA GLY A 120 -20.70 1.09 -2.02
C GLY A 120 -19.76 0.10 -1.34
N TYR A 121 -19.89 -0.08 -0.03
CA TYR A 121 -19.10 -1.10 0.68
C TYR A 121 -19.42 -2.50 0.13
N ASP A 122 -18.37 -3.27 -0.17
CA ASP A 122 -18.50 -4.64 -0.66
C ASP A 122 -17.78 -5.59 0.31
N GLU A 123 -18.57 -6.33 1.09
CA GLU A 123 -18.07 -7.28 2.08
C GLU A 123 -17.36 -8.47 1.42
N PHE A 124 -17.90 -8.98 0.31
CA PHE A 124 -17.31 -10.10 -0.41
C PHE A 124 -15.94 -9.73 -0.97
N LEU A 125 -15.82 -8.56 -1.57
CA LEU A 125 -14.56 -8.05 -2.08
C LEU A 125 -13.58 -7.77 -0.94
N SER A 126 -14.04 -7.17 0.15
CA SER A 126 -13.21 -6.91 1.34
C SER A 126 -12.64 -8.20 1.93
N SER A 127 -13.43 -9.29 1.94
CA SER A 127 -13.02 -10.58 2.47
C SER A 127 -11.90 -11.25 1.66
N GLN A 128 -11.75 -10.87 0.38
CA GLN A 128 -10.69 -11.37 -0.50
C GLN A 128 -9.38 -10.58 -0.36
N GLY A 129 -9.43 -9.39 0.24
CA GLY A 129 -8.27 -8.53 0.40
C GLY A 129 -7.24 -9.12 1.36
N ASN A 130 -5.97 -9.09 0.95
CA ASN A 130 -4.84 -9.47 1.79
C ASN A 130 -4.02 -8.23 2.14
N ALA A 131 -4.09 -7.80 3.40
CA ALA A 131 -3.43 -6.57 3.86
C ALA A 131 -1.91 -6.61 3.67
N GLN A 132 -1.27 -7.76 3.84
CA GLN A 132 0.18 -7.87 3.67
C GLN A 132 0.58 -7.90 2.20
N ALA A 133 -0.17 -8.58 1.34
CA ALA A 133 0.07 -8.52 -0.10
C ALA A 133 -0.07 -7.07 -0.61
N PHE A 134 -1.16 -6.40 -0.23
CA PHE A 134 -1.44 -5.01 -0.61
C PHE A 134 -0.32 -4.04 -0.19
N LEU A 135 0.20 -4.18 1.03
CA LEU A 135 1.35 -3.39 1.47
C LEU A 135 2.62 -3.73 0.68
N THR A 136 2.86 -5.00 0.35
CA THR A 136 4.01 -5.40 -0.46
C THR A 136 3.95 -4.78 -1.85
N ASP A 137 2.79 -4.80 -2.49
CA ASP A 137 2.60 -4.19 -3.82
C ASP A 137 2.88 -2.69 -3.79
N TYR A 138 2.43 -1.99 -2.73
CA TYR A 138 2.75 -0.57 -2.54
C TYR A 138 4.26 -0.31 -2.41
N LEU A 139 4.96 -1.13 -1.62
CA LEU A 139 6.39 -0.99 -1.37
C LEU A 139 7.27 -1.39 -2.56
N GLN A 140 6.75 -2.19 -3.51
CA GLN A 140 7.47 -2.55 -4.73
C GLN A 140 7.22 -1.57 -5.88
N ALA A 141 6.07 -0.89 -5.87
CA ALA A 141 5.72 0.09 -6.89
C ALA A 141 6.32 1.49 -6.65
N ASN A 142 6.92 1.75 -5.48
CA ASN A 142 7.49 3.05 -5.06
C ASN A 142 8.86 2.85 -4.42
#